data_AF-A0A0S8FU79-F1
#
_entry.id   AF-A0A0S8FU79-F1
#
_cell.length_a   1.000
_cell.length_b   1.000
_cell.length_c   1.000
_cell.angle_alpha   90.00
_cell.angle_beta   90.00
_cell.angle_gamma   90.00
#
_symmetry.space_group_name_H-M   'P 1'
#
loop_
_entity.id
_entity.type
_entity.pdbx_description
1 polymer ?
#
loop_
_entity_poly.entity_id
_entity_poly.type
_entity_poly.pdbx_seq_one_letter_code
_entity_poly.pdbx_strand_id
1 'polypeptide(L)'
;MRRQQIILFLFLLIASAVPVFLHKNANVVLSRTLSSFLLVPIKITTNILEYLAISKVRIEKLEILVNQLKLENAQLRDRFNLDTTNMQSQDLRLLKASVIGRDPLNINGYLYIDKGAENGVAMNQPVIAVDGFVGKIRHAGPTSSIVETIENNGFSVSALDINTSIHGVIKSQKNLMFDYIRHTDRINVGDSIQTSGMSEFFPKGILIGTVHRISESEDLFFKHVYVTPAVQVNRLVSLYLILNEHESHTINQP
;
A
#
# COMPACT_ATOMS: atom_id res chain seq x y z
N MET A 1 43.79 16.96 54.24
CA MET A 1 44.20 15.80 53.41
C MET A 1 44.26 14.46 54.16
N ARG A 2 44.88 14.36 55.36
CA ARG A 2 45.01 13.05 56.07
C ARG A 2 43.70 12.33 56.42
N ARG A 3 42.62 13.03 56.79
CA ARG A 3 41.33 12.40 57.17
C ARG A 3 40.64 11.65 56.01
N GLN A 4 40.65 12.20 54.80
CA GLN A 4 40.03 11.56 53.63
C GLN A 4 40.82 10.33 53.15
N GLN A 5 42.15 10.39 53.24
CA GLN A 5 43.01 9.23 52.92
C GLN A 5 42.81 8.07 53.91
N ILE A 6 42.59 8.38 55.19
CA ILE A 6 42.30 7.37 56.22
C ILE A 6 40.92 6.72 55.98
N ILE A 7 39.91 7.51 55.61
CA ILE A 7 38.57 6.98 55.29
C ILE A 7 38.60 6.11 54.03
N LEU A 8 39.32 6.54 52.98
CA LEU A 8 39.48 5.76 51.76
C LEU A 8 40.24 4.45 52.03
N PHE A 9 41.28 4.48 52.86
CA PHE A 9 42.03 3.29 53.24
C PHE A 9 41.19 2.31 54.06
N LEU A 10 40.40 2.80 55.02
CA LEU A 10 39.46 1.98 55.79
C LEU A 10 38.36 1.38 54.90
N PHE A 11 37.84 2.15 53.94
CA PHE A 11 36.87 1.65 52.98
C PHE A 11 37.45 0.55 52.09
N LEU A 12 38.69 0.72 51.62
CA LEU A 12 39.38 -0.28 50.78
C LEU A 12 39.71 -1.55 51.56
N LEU A 13 40.05 -1.41 52.84
CA LEU A 13 40.34 -2.52 53.74
C LEU A 13 39.08 -3.34 54.06
N ILE A 14 37.95 -2.67 54.30
CA ILE A 14 36.65 -3.33 54.48
C ILE A 14 36.17 -3.98 53.17
N ALA A 15 36.31 -3.29 52.04
CA ALA A 15 35.95 -3.82 50.72
C ALA A 15 36.78 -5.07 50.33
N SER A 16 38.02 -5.18 50.81
CA SER A 16 38.88 -6.36 50.62
C SER A 16 38.58 -7.50 51.60
N ALA A 17 38.08 -7.21 52.81
CA ALA A 17 37.83 -8.22 53.84
C ALA A 17 36.45 -8.89 53.72
N VAL A 18 35.44 -8.15 53.22
CA VAL A 18 34.06 -8.65 53.02
C VAL A 18 33.98 -9.90 52.09
N PRO A 19 34.75 -9.99 50.99
CA PRO A 19 34.76 -11.18 50.13
C PRO A 19 35.32 -12.44 50.82
N VAL A 20 36.26 -12.28 51.75
CA VAL A 20 36.92 -13.39 52.48
C VAL A 20 35.97 -13.98 53.54
N PHE A 21 35.04 -13.20 54.07
CA PHE A 21 34.03 -13.68 55.03
C PHE A 21 32.78 -14.30 54.38
N LEU A 22 32.56 -14.11 53.07
CA LEU A 22 31.45 -14.71 52.31
C LEU A 22 31.81 -16.08 51.67
N HIS A 23 32.89 -16.70 52.15
CA HIS A 23 33.71 -17.71 51.48
C HIS A 23 33.11 -19.14 51.39
N LYS A 24 31.84 -19.34 51.04
CA LYS A 24 31.43 -20.66 50.51
C LYS A 24 30.56 -20.66 49.25
N ASN A 25 29.70 -19.65 49.01
CA ASN A 25 28.82 -19.64 47.82
C ASN A 25 28.83 -18.35 46.97
N ALA A 26 29.47 -17.26 47.42
CA ALA A 26 29.38 -15.97 46.72
C ALA A 26 30.18 -15.93 45.41
N ASN A 27 31.34 -16.59 45.33
CA ASN A 27 32.21 -16.56 44.14
C ASN A 27 31.55 -17.20 42.90
N VAL A 28 30.69 -18.20 43.09
CA VAL A 28 29.94 -18.85 41.99
C VAL A 28 28.74 -18.00 41.56
N VAL A 29 28.07 -17.34 42.50
CA VAL A 29 26.92 -16.48 42.17
C VAL A 29 27.37 -15.18 41.51
N LEU A 30 28.42 -14.52 42.02
CA LEU A 30 29.00 -13.31 41.43
C LEU A 30 29.58 -13.56 40.04
N SER A 31 30.30 -14.67 39.83
CA SER A 31 30.82 -15.00 38.49
C SER A 31 29.69 -15.32 37.50
N ARG A 32 28.62 -15.99 37.94
CA ARG A 32 27.46 -16.29 37.08
C ARG A 32 26.62 -15.06 36.74
N THR A 33 26.38 -14.17 37.70
CA THR A 33 25.62 -12.94 37.44
C THR A 33 26.43 -11.97 36.59
N LEU A 34 27.71 -11.76 36.92
CA LEU A 34 28.58 -10.84 36.17
C LEU A 34 28.79 -11.29 34.72
N SER A 35 28.99 -12.59 34.49
CA SER A 35 29.09 -13.12 33.11
C SER A 35 27.78 -12.98 32.33
N SER A 36 26.62 -13.17 32.98
CA SER A 36 25.32 -12.95 32.34
C SER A 36 25.10 -11.48 31.95
N PHE A 37 25.50 -10.52 32.79
CA PHE A 37 25.37 -9.09 32.51
C PHE A 37 26.33 -8.59 31.42
N LEU A 38 27.55 -9.14 31.35
CA LEU A 38 28.54 -8.75 30.34
C LEU A 38 28.22 -9.29 28.94
N LEU A 39 27.56 -10.45 28.85
CA LEU A 39 27.25 -11.12 27.58
C LEU A 39 25.94 -10.67 26.93
N VAL A 40 24.99 -10.12 27.70
CA VAL A 40 23.72 -9.59 27.17
C VAL A 40 23.92 -8.51 26.10
N PRO A 41 24.73 -7.44 26.30
CA PRO A 41 24.94 -6.44 25.26
C PRO A 41 25.58 -7.03 24.00
N ILE A 42 26.50 -8.01 24.14
CA ILE A 42 27.13 -8.70 23.01
C ILE A 42 26.08 -9.51 22.23
N LYS A 43 25.22 -10.28 22.90
CA LYS A 43 24.14 -11.06 22.26
C LYS A 43 23.08 -10.19 21.56
N ILE A 44 22.75 -9.03 22.13
CA ILE A 44 21.81 -8.08 21.51
C ILE A 44 22.40 -7.55 20.19
N THR A 45 23.70 -7.19 20.18
CA THR A 45 24.35 -6.69 18.96
C THR A 45 24.44 -7.72 17.85
N THR A 46 24.74 -9.00 18.16
CA THR A 46 24.84 -10.04 17.12
C THR A 46 23.50 -10.33 16.45
N ASN A 47 22.41 -10.37 17.22
CA ASN A 47 21.07 -10.62 16.67
C ASN A 47 20.60 -9.48 15.76
N ILE A 48 20.92 -8.23 16.11
CA ILE A 48 20.60 -7.06 15.28
C ILE A 48 21.42 -7.07 13.99
N LEU A 49 22.71 -7.41 14.07
CA LEU A 49 23.58 -7.50 12.89
C LEU A 49 23.14 -8.62 11.94
N GLU A 50 22.73 -9.77 12.48
CA GLU A 50 22.19 -10.88 11.70
C GLU A 50 20.85 -10.51 11.02
N TYR A 51 19.94 -9.85 11.75
CA TYR A 51 18.69 -9.34 11.20
C TYR A 51 18.92 -8.34 10.05
N LEU A 52 19.87 -7.41 10.23
CA LEU A 52 20.23 -6.44 9.19
C LEU A 52 20.84 -7.11 7.95
N ALA A 53 21.66 -8.15 8.15
CA ALA A 53 22.24 -8.91 7.04
C ALA A 53 21.15 -9.68 6.26
N ILE A 54 20.23 -10.35 6.95
CA ILE A 54 19.12 -11.07 6.33
C ILE A 54 18.19 -10.11 5.57
N SER A 55 17.90 -8.94 6.14
CA SER A 55 17.08 -7.93 5.47
C SER A 55 17.72 -7.41 4.19
N LYS A 56 19.04 -7.16 4.18
CA LYS A 56 19.76 -6.72 2.98
C LYS A 56 19.71 -7.77 1.87
N VAL A 57 19.97 -9.03 2.21
CA VAL A 57 19.89 -10.15 1.23
C VAL A 57 18.48 -10.29 0.67
N ARG A 58 17.43 -10.09 1.50
CA ARG A 58 16.04 -10.14 1.03
C ARG A 58 15.72 -9.01 0.06
N ILE A 59 16.21 -7.80 0.33
CA ILE A 59 16.03 -6.63 -0.56
C ILE A 59 16.72 -6.88 -1.89
N GLU A 60 17.98 -7.33 -1.87
CA GLU A 60 18.74 -7.66 -3.08
C GLU A 60 18.05 -8.75 -3.91
N LYS A 61 17.53 -9.81 -3.25
CA LYS A 61 16.76 -10.85 -3.93
C LYS A 61 15.46 -10.33 -4.56
N LEU A 62 14.77 -9.40 -3.90
CA LEU A 62 13.58 -8.74 -4.44
C LEU A 62 13.94 -7.87 -5.65
N GLU A 63 15.04 -7.13 -5.60
CA GLU A 63 15.51 -6.32 -6.72
C GLU A 63 15.88 -7.19 -7.94
N ILE A 64 16.58 -8.30 -7.72
CA ILE A 64 16.89 -9.28 -8.77
C ILE A 64 15.60 -9.85 -9.37
N LEU A 65 14.63 -10.24 -8.54
CA LEU A 65 13.36 -10.78 -9.02
C LEU A 65 12.58 -9.74 -9.83
N VAL A 66 12.53 -8.49 -9.37
CA VAL A 66 11.88 -7.39 -10.11
C VAL A 66 12.56 -7.17 -11.46
N ASN A 67 13.90 -7.18 -11.50
CA ASN A 67 14.64 -7.03 -12.76
C ASN A 67 14.44 -8.23 -13.70
N GLN A 68 14.38 -9.45 -13.17
CA GLN A 68 14.05 -10.65 -13.93
C GLN A 68 12.64 -10.58 -14.52
N LEU A 69 11.65 -10.20 -13.71
CA LEU A 69 10.26 -10.02 -14.17
C LEU A 69 10.14 -8.90 -15.21
N LYS A 70 10.90 -7.81 -15.06
CA LYS A 70 10.96 -6.75 -16.08
C LYS A 70 11.57 -7.25 -17.39
N LEU A 71 12.66 -8.01 -17.31
CA LEU A 71 13.33 -8.59 -18.47
C LEU A 71 12.43 -9.61 -19.18
N GLU A 72 11.79 -10.50 -18.43
CA GLU A 72 10.84 -11.47 -18.95
C GLU A 72 9.65 -10.77 -19.62
N ASN A 73 9.10 -9.74 -18.99
CA ASN A 73 8.05 -8.91 -19.61
C ASN A 73 8.52 -8.22 -20.89
N ALA A 74 9.75 -7.68 -20.92
CA ALA A 74 10.31 -7.08 -22.13
C ALA A 74 10.49 -8.13 -23.25
N GLN A 75 11.04 -9.30 -22.94
CA GLN A 75 11.20 -10.40 -23.89
C GLN A 75 9.86 -10.94 -24.40
N LEU A 76 8.84 -11.03 -23.55
CA LEU A 76 7.49 -11.40 -23.95
C LEU A 76 6.91 -10.34 -24.89
N ARG A 77 7.07 -9.05 -24.58
CA ARG A 77 6.62 -7.94 -25.45
C ARG A 77 7.30 -7.98 -26.82
N ASP A 78 8.61 -8.24 -26.86
CA ASP A 78 9.38 -8.38 -28.11
C ASP A 78 8.90 -9.56 -28.94
N ARG A 79 8.61 -10.71 -28.30
CA ARG A 79 8.10 -11.91 -29.01
C ARG A 79 6.71 -11.71 -29.62
N PHE A 80 5.92 -10.79 -29.09
CA PHE A 80 4.57 -10.53 -29.57
C PHE A 80 4.47 -9.36 -30.56
N ASN A 81 5.59 -8.75 -31.01
CA ASN A 81 5.60 -7.58 -31.89
C ASN A 81 4.55 -6.53 -31.46
N LEU A 82 4.36 -6.37 -30.16
CA LEU A 82 3.52 -5.31 -29.65
C LEU A 82 4.34 -4.04 -29.86
N ASP A 83 4.09 -3.32 -30.96
CA ASP A 83 4.70 -2.02 -31.24
C ASP A 83 4.66 -1.16 -29.96
N THR A 84 5.77 -1.14 -29.24
CA THR A 84 5.91 -0.56 -27.90
C THR A 84 5.94 0.96 -27.92
N THR A 85 5.63 1.59 -29.05
CA THR A 85 5.60 3.06 -29.18
C THR A 85 4.47 3.68 -28.36
N ASN A 86 3.40 2.93 -28.03
CA ASN A 86 2.25 3.45 -27.29
C ASN A 86 2.00 2.80 -25.91
N MET A 87 2.84 1.84 -25.51
CA MET A 87 2.77 1.19 -24.19
C MET A 87 4.12 1.17 -23.48
N GLN A 88 4.89 2.26 -23.65
CA GLN A 88 5.85 2.67 -22.64
C GLN A 88 5.11 2.65 -21.31
N SER A 89 5.73 2.03 -20.31
CA SER A 89 5.45 2.28 -18.90
C SER A 89 5.12 3.75 -18.75
N GLN A 90 3.83 4.09 -18.67
CA GLN A 90 3.42 5.43 -18.30
C GLN A 90 4.09 5.63 -16.95
N ASP A 91 5.10 6.51 -16.93
CA ASP A 91 5.63 7.03 -15.68
C ASP A 91 4.47 7.81 -15.05
N LEU A 92 3.59 7.06 -14.38
CA LEU A 92 2.41 7.58 -13.72
C LEU A 92 2.95 8.54 -12.67
N ARG A 93 2.80 9.84 -12.92
CA ARG A 93 3.24 10.85 -11.99
C ARG A 93 2.29 10.82 -10.80
N LEU A 94 2.75 10.20 -9.72
CA LEU A 94 1.96 10.05 -8.50
C LEU A 94 2.14 11.27 -7.59
N LEU A 95 1.03 11.91 -7.23
CA LEU A 95 0.99 12.95 -6.22
C LEU A 95 0.40 12.40 -4.93
N LYS A 96 1.19 12.38 -3.85
CA LYS A 96 0.71 11.99 -2.53
C LYS A 96 -0.18 13.10 -1.93
N ALA A 97 -1.33 12.72 -1.39
CA ALA A 97 -2.22 13.59 -0.64
C ALA A 97 -2.69 12.94 0.67
N SER A 98 -3.08 13.78 1.62
CA SER A 98 -3.63 13.39 2.92
C SER A 98 -5.13 13.66 2.95
N VAL A 99 -5.88 12.77 3.58
CA VAL A 99 -7.33 12.95 3.78
C VAL A 99 -7.55 13.92 4.95
N ILE A 100 -8.13 15.08 4.68
CA ILE A 100 -8.38 16.16 5.65
C ILE A 100 -9.83 16.22 6.12
N GLY A 101 -10.73 15.54 5.41
CA GLY A 101 -12.15 15.52 5.76
C GLY A 101 -12.84 14.32 5.14
N ARG A 102 -13.90 13.86 5.79
CA ARG A 102 -14.78 12.78 5.32
C ARG A 102 -16.21 13.15 5.66
N ASP A 103 -17.16 12.66 4.87
CA ASP A 103 -18.55 12.64 5.30
C ASP A 103 -18.68 11.70 6.51
N PRO A 104 -19.08 12.19 7.71
CA PRO A 104 -19.17 11.36 8.91
C PRO A 104 -20.14 10.18 8.78
N LEU A 105 -21.14 10.33 7.92
CA LEU A 105 -22.14 9.29 7.68
C LEU A 105 -21.77 8.40 6.49
N ASN A 106 -20.74 8.80 5.72
CA ASN A 106 -20.32 8.17 4.46
C ASN A 106 -21.49 7.90 3.47
N ILE A 107 -22.62 8.59 3.65
CA ILE A 107 -23.83 8.39 2.83
C ILE A 107 -23.55 8.82 1.39
N ASN A 108 -22.70 9.83 1.23
CA ASN A 108 -22.39 10.40 -0.07
C ASN A 108 -21.06 9.91 -0.65
N GLY A 109 -20.28 9.06 0.04
CA GLY A 109 -19.03 8.51 -0.50
C GLY A 109 -18.03 9.55 -1.00
N TYR A 110 -17.89 10.69 -0.30
CA TYR A 110 -16.93 11.75 -0.63
C TYR A 110 -15.81 11.85 0.41
N LEU A 111 -14.59 12.14 -0.07
CA LEU A 111 -13.43 12.47 0.76
C LEU A 111 -12.86 13.83 0.37
N TYR A 112 -12.27 14.53 1.34
CA TYR A 112 -11.58 15.80 1.12
C TYR A 112 -10.08 15.61 1.31
N ILE A 113 -9.27 16.18 0.41
CA ILE A 113 -7.81 16.02 0.41
C ILE A 113 -7.07 17.37 0.44
N ASP A 114 -5.84 17.35 0.96
CA ASP A 114 -4.94 18.51 1.12
C ASP A 114 -4.19 18.93 -0.17
N LYS A 115 -4.70 18.52 -1.34
CA LYS A 115 -4.15 18.89 -2.65
C LYS A 115 -5.23 19.46 -3.55
N GLY A 116 -4.90 20.54 -4.24
CA GLY A 116 -5.77 21.27 -5.16
C GLY A 116 -5.14 21.52 -6.52
N ALA A 117 -5.78 22.37 -7.32
CA ALA A 117 -5.33 22.76 -8.65
C ALA A 117 -3.91 23.35 -8.66
N GLU A 118 -3.50 24.05 -7.59
CA GLU A 118 -2.12 24.56 -7.44
C GLU A 118 -1.07 23.44 -7.37
N ASN A 119 -1.48 22.20 -7.08
CA ASN A 119 -0.61 21.02 -7.07
C ASN A 119 -0.73 20.19 -8.37
N GLY A 120 -1.43 20.69 -9.39
CA GLY A 120 -1.71 19.98 -10.64
C GLY A 120 -2.89 19.01 -10.57
N VAL A 121 -3.73 19.12 -9.53
CA VAL A 121 -4.93 18.28 -9.40
C VAL A 121 -6.03 18.79 -10.34
N ALA A 122 -6.61 17.89 -11.12
CA ALA A 122 -7.66 18.17 -12.09
C ALA A 122 -8.85 17.22 -11.92
N MET A 123 -10.00 17.62 -12.45
CA MET A 123 -11.22 16.80 -12.44
C MET A 123 -10.98 15.46 -13.16
N ASN A 124 -11.68 14.41 -12.72
CA ASN A 124 -11.60 13.04 -13.22
C ASN A 124 -10.26 12.32 -13.05
N GLN A 125 -9.24 12.95 -12.46
CA GLN A 125 -7.99 12.26 -12.15
C GLN A 125 -8.24 11.06 -11.21
N PRO A 126 -7.65 9.88 -11.50
CA PRO A 126 -7.77 8.71 -10.66
C PRO A 126 -7.14 8.92 -9.30
N VAL A 127 -7.81 8.36 -8.29
CA VAL A 127 -7.32 8.31 -6.92
C VAL A 127 -7.14 6.87 -6.51
N ILE A 128 -5.94 6.55 -6.02
CA ILE A 128 -5.53 5.21 -5.62
C ILE A 128 -4.91 5.22 -4.22
N ALA A 129 -4.93 4.05 -3.59
CA ALA A 129 -4.20 3.73 -2.38
C ALA A 129 -3.23 2.58 -2.68
N VAL A 130 -2.39 2.25 -1.70
CA VAL A 130 -1.45 1.12 -1.81
C VAL A 130 -2.21 -0.19 -2.10
N ASP A 131 -3.38 -0.35 -1.49
CA ASP A 131 -4.16 -1.58 -1.60
C ASP A 131 -5.07 -1.64 -2.83
N GLY A 132 -5.25 -0.51 -3.57
CA GLY A 132 -6.08 -0.50 -4.77
C GLY A 132 -6.76 0.83 -5.09
N PHE A 133 -7.81 0.73 -5.89
CA PHE A 133 -8.59 1.84 -6.41
C PHE A 133 -9.47 2.48 -5.35
N VAL A 134 -9.48 3.82 -5.29
CA VAL A 134 -10.28 4.59 -4.32
C VAL A 134 -11.42 5.32 -5.01
N GLY A 135 -11.15 5.95 -6.17
CA GLY A 135 -12.14 6.78 -6.84
C GLY A 135 -11.53 7.76 -7.83
N LYS A 136 -12.15 8.94 -7.96
CA LYS A 136 -11.69 10.01 -8.85
C LYS A 136 -11.93 11.40 -8.25
N ILE A 137 -11.23 12.40 -8.77
CA ILE A 137 -11.47 13.79 -8.39
C ILE A 137 -12.80 14.28 -8.97
N ARG A 138 -13.72 14.67 -8.10
CA ARG A 138 -15.00 15.29 -8.46
C ARG A 138 -14.85 16.77 -8.71
N HIS A 139 -14.08 17.43 -7.86
CA HIS A 139 -13.85 18.87 -7.91
C HIS A 139 -12.47 19.19 -7.36
N ALA A 140 -11.72 20.05 -8.06
CA ALA A 140 -10.42 20.55 -7.62
C ALA A 140 -10.55 22.04 -7.29
N GLY A 141 -10.49 22.38 -6.00
CA GLY A 141 -10.34 23.76 -5.55
C GLY A 141 -8.86 24.18 -5.58
N PRO A 142 -8.53 25.43 -5.19
CA PRO A 142 -7.15 25.94 -5.27
C PRO A 142 -6.15 25.10 -4.46
N THR A 143 -6.47 24.82 -3.20
CA THR A 143 -5.58 24.15 -2.23
C THR A 143 -6.12 22.82 -1.71
N SER A 144 -7.37 22.47 -2.03
CA SER A 144 -8.01 21.22 -1.61
C SER A 144 -8.94 20.69 -2.70
N SER A 145 -9.21 19.39 -2.67
CA SER A 145 -10.07 18.73 -3.65
C SER A 145 -11.05 17.78 -2.99
N ILE A 146 -12.13 17.50 -3.72
CA ILE A 146 -13.16 16.53 -3.35
C ILE A 146 -12.97 15.28 -4.22
N VAL A 147 -12.82 14.14 -3.56
CA VAL A 147 -12.74 12.81 -4.18
C VAL A 147 -14.13 12.18 -4.12
N GLU A 148 -14.66 11.78 -5.28
CA GLU A 148 -15.79 10.87 -5.39
C GLU A 148 -15.26 9.44 -5.35
N THR A 149 -15.61 8.71 -4.29
CA THR A 149 -15.07 7.37 -4.05
C THR A 149 -15.90 6.31 -4.74
N ILE A 150 -15.34 5.10 -4.84
CA ILE A 150 -16.04 3.92 -5.34
C ILE A 150 -17.27 3.54 -4.51
N GLU A 151 -17.43 4.07 -3.30
CA GLU A 151 -18.60 3.85 -2.44
C GLU A 151 -19.73 4.84 -2.72
N ASN A 152 -19.50 5.91 -3.49
CA ASN A 152 -20.54 6.87 -3.87
C ASN A 152 -21.62 6.21 -4.74
N ASN A 153 -22.90 6.41 -4.39
CA ASN A 153 -24.02 5.90 -5.18
C ASN A 153 -24.08 6.59 -6.56
N GLY A 154 -23.91 5.80 -7.62
CA GLY A 154 -23.80 6.29 -9.00
C GLY A 154 -22.37 6.30 -9.54
N PHE A 155 -21.37 5.98 -8.71
CA PHE A 155 -20.00 5.82 -9.19
C PHE A 155 -19.92 4.65 -10.18
N SER A 156 -19.20 4.87 -11.29
CA SER A 156 -18.94 3.82 -12.28
C SER A 156 -17.53 3.90 -12.85
N VAL A 157 -16.90 2.74 -13.07
CA VAL A 157 -15.58 2.61 -13.70
C VAL A 157 -15.47 1.35 -14.55
N SER A 158 -14.84 1.45 -15.72
CA SER A 158 -14.62 0.32 -16.62
C SER A 158 -13.61 -0.66 -16.04
N ALA A 159 -13.99 -1.93 -15.91
CA ALA A 159 -13.24 -2.93 -15.18
C ALA A 159 -13.06 -4.24 -15.97
N LEU A 160 -12.14 -5.07 -15.48
CA LEU A 160 -11.72 -6.32 -16.09
C LEU A 160 -11.50 -7.36 -14.98
N ASP A 161 -11.96 -8.59 -15.18
CA ASP A 161 -11.48 -9.72 -14.38
C ASP A 161 -10.05 -10.10 -14.80
N ILE A 162 -9.15 -10.20 -13.83
CA ILE A 162 -7.74 -10.54 -14.03
C ILE A 162 -7.59 -11.95 -14.64
N ASN A 163 -8.41 -12.91 -14.19
CA ASN A 163 -8.23 -14.31 -14.55
C ASN A 163 -8.73 -14.61 -15.95
N THR A 164 -9.91 -14.11 -16.30
CA THR A 164 -10.58 -14.43 -17.57
C THR A 164 -10.50 -13.32 -18.61
N SER A 165 -10.00 -12.14 -18.25
CA SER A 165 -10.00 -10.94 -19.10
C SER A 165 -11.38 -10.54 -19.60
N ILE A 166 -12.45 -10.91 -18.86
CA ILE A 166 -13.81 -10.45 -19.15
C ILE A 166 -13.93 -8.99 -18.74
N HIS A 167 -14.42 -8.17 -19.67
CA HIS A 167 -14.67 -6.76 -19.46
C HIS A 167 -16.08 -6.53 -18.91
N GLY A 168 -16.21 -5.51 -18.08
CA GLY A 168 -17.49 -5.06 -17.55
C GLY A 168 -17.37 -3.67 -16.94
N VAL A 169 -18.36 -3.28 -16.15
CA VAL A 169 -18.37 -1.99 -15.47
C VAL A 169 -18.60 -2.22 -13.99
N ILE A 170 -17.73 -1.68 -13.16
CA ILE A 170 -18.00 -1.59 -11.73
C ILE A 170 -18.98 -0.44 -11.51
N LYS A 171 -20.10 -0.72 -10.85
CA LYS A 171 -21.08 0.28 -10.41
C LYS A 171 -21.30 0.19 -8.92
N SER A 172 -21.39 1.35 -8.29
CA SER A 172 -21.76 1.46 -6.88
C SER A 172 -23.18 1.96 -6.75
N GLN A 173 -24.01 1.17 -6.06
CA GLN A 173 -25.38 1.54 -5.71
C GLN A 173 -25.61 1.30 -4.22
N LYS A 174 -26.31 0.21 -3.87
CA LYS A 174 -26.36 -0.32 -2.48
C LYS A 174 -25.15 -1.17 -2.14
N ASN A 175 -24.59 -1.83 -3.15
CA ASN A 175 -23.39 -2.66 -3.09
C ASN A 175 -22.53 -2.35 -4.31
N LEU A 176 -21.27 -2.75 -4.26
CA LEU A 176 -20.38 -2.69 -5.41
C LEU A 176 -20.62 -3.90 -6.32
N MET A 177 -20.96 -3.64 -7.58
CA MET A 177 -21.35 -4.67 -8.54
C MET A 177 -20.48 -4.59 -9.80
N PHE A 178 -20.12 -5.73 -10.36
CA PHE A 178 -19.48 -5.86 -11.67
C PHE A 178 -20.55 -6.22 -12.71
N ASP A 179 -21.04 -5.19 -13.39
CA ASP A 179 -22.13 -5.25 -14.37
C ASP A 179 -21.65 -5.61 -15.77
N TYR A 180 -22.60 -6.01 -16.62
CA TYR A 180 -22.43 -6.41 -18.02
C TYR A 180 -21.70 -7.74 -18.24
N ILE A 181 -21.79 -8.64 -17.26
CA ILE A 181 -21.21 -9.99 -17.35
C ILE A 181 -22.27 -10.95 -17.87
N ARG A 182 -22.03 -11.55 -19.05
CA ARG A 182 -23.05 -12.40 -19.68
C ARG A 182 -23.21 -13.72 -18.94
N HIS A 183 -24.35 -14.37 -19.12
CA HIS A 183 -24.54 -15.72 -18.56
C HIS A 183 -23.53 -16.75 -19.10
N THR A 184 -23.03 -16.57 -20.31
CA THR A 184 -22.00 -17.41 -20.93
C THR A 184 -20.58 -17.14 -20.42
N ASP A 185 -20.36 -15.98 -19.79
CA ASP A 185 -19.05 -15.56 -19.31
C ASP A 185 -18.70 -16.34 -18.03
N ARG A 186 -17.44 -16.80 -17.97
CA ARG A 186 -16.90 -17.58 -16.86
C ARG A 186 -16.35 -16.63 -15.80
N ILE A 187 -17.08 -16.46 -14.71
CA ILE A 187 -16.63 -15.69 -13.54
C ILE A 187 -16.94 -16.49 -12.29
N ASN A 188 -16.02 -16.46 -11.33
CA ASN A 188 -16.08 -17.24 -10.11
C ASN A 188 -15.97 -16.35 -8.87
N VAL A 189 -16.53 -16.82 -7.76
CA VAL A 189 -16.27 -16.23 -6.46
C VAL A 189 -14.78 -16.39 -6.13
N GLY A 190 -14.14 -15.31 -5.71
CA GLY A 190 -12.69 -15.22 -5.48
C GLY A 190 -11.92 -14.56 -6.63
N ASP A 191 -12.55 -14.32 -7.79
CA ASP A 191 -11.90 -13.62 -8.89
C ASP A 191 -11.60 -12.16 -8.54
N SER A 192 -10.46 -11.67 -9.00
CA SER A 192 -9.98 -10.31 -8.71
C SER A 192 -10.26 -9.39 -9.88
N ILE A 193 -10.87 -8.25 -9.58
CA ILE A 193 -11.31 -7.27 -10.57
C ILE A 193 -10.39 -6.05 -10.52
N GLN A 194 -9.98 -5.56 -11.69
CA GLN A 194 -9.11 -4.38 -11.83
C GLN A 194 -9.65 -3.38 -12.84
N THR A 195 -9.08 -2.17 -12.88
CA THR A 195 -9.39 -1.18 -13.93
C THR A 195 -8.97 -1.70 -15.31
N SER A 196 -9.87 -1.56 -16.29
CA SER A 196 -9.66 -2.09 -17.65
C SER A 196 -8.72 -1.23 -18.51
N GLY A 197 -8.55 0.05 -18.18
CA GLY A 197 -7.84 1.01 -19.02
C GLY A 197 -8.60 1.52 -20.24
N MET A 198 -9.89 1.19 -20.36
CA MET A 198 -10.71 1.62 -21.52
C MET A 198 -11.18 3.08 -21.43
N SER A 199 -11.07 3.69 -20.25
CA SER A 199 -11.33 5.12 -20.07
C SER A 199 -10.05 5.92 -20.27
N GLU A 200 -10.18 7.12 -20.81
CA GLU A 200 -9.07 8.07 -20.94
C GLU A 200 -8.40 8.41 -19.59
N PHE A 201 -9.18 8.46 -18.50
CA PHE A 201 -8.67 8.89 -17.21
C PHE A 201 -8.05 7.76 -16.38
N PHE A 202 -8.61 6.55 -16.40
CA PHE A 202 -8.16 5.45 -15.53
C PHE A 202 -7.16 4.54 -16.24
N PRO A 203 -5.91 4.42 -15.76
CA PRO A 203 -4.96 3.48 -16.33
C PRO A 203 -5.40 2.04 -16.04
N LYS A 204 -4.93 1.10 -16.86
CA LYS A 204 -5.18 -0.33 -16.70
C LYS A 204 -4.43 -0.89 -15.49
N GLY A 205 -5.05 -1.83 -14.77
CA GLY A 205 -4.34 -2.69 -13.82
C GLY A 205 -4.39 -2.27 -12.35
N ILE A 206 -5.26 -1.34 -11.96
CA ILE A 206 -5.45 -0.98 -10.55
C ILE A 206 -6.49 -1.93 -9.95
N LEU A 207 -6.14 -2.64 -8.88
CA LEU A 207 -7.04 -3.55 -8.18
C LEU A 207 -8.25 -2.80 -7.63
N ILE A 208 -9.46 -3.28 -7.94
CA ILE A 208 -10.71 -2.74 -7.43
C ILE A 208 -11.21 -3.58 -6.25
N GLY A 209 -11.19 -4.90 -6.37
CA GLY A 209 -11.75 -5.78 -5.36
C GLY A 209 -11.86 -7.23 -5.80
N THR A 210 -12.56 -8.02 -5.00
CA THR A 210 -12.73 -9.46 -5.21
C THR A 210 -14.20 -9.83 -5.29
N VAL A 211 -14.56 -10.70 -6.23
CA VAL A 211 -15.92 -11.23 -6.35
C VAL A 211 -16.26 -12.07 -5.12
N HIS A 212 -17.29 -11.70 -4.37
CA HIS A 212 -17.72 -12.44 -3.18
C HIS A 212 -19.04 -13.19 -3.38
N ARG A 213 -19.85 -12.79 -4.37
CA ARG A 213 -21.13 -13.44 -4.65
C ARG A 213 -21.51 -13.24 -6.12
N ILE A 214 -22.07 -14.28 -6.71
CA ILE A 214 -22.69 -14.24 -8.03
C ILE A 214 -24.15 -14.62 -7.86
N SER A 215 -25.06 -13.81 -8.38
CA SER A 215 -26.48 -14.09 -8.45
C SER A 215 -26.91 -14.12 -9.90
N GLU A 216 -27.77 -15.06 -10.23
CA GLU A 216 -28.57 -14.94 -11.44
C GLU A 216 -29.43 -13.68 -11.30
N SER A 217 -29.48 -12.88 -12.35
CA SER A 217 -30.34 -11.71 -12.40
C SER A 217 -31.66 -12.08 -13.07
N GLU A 218 -32.68 -11.25 -12.90
CA GLU A 218 -33.91 -11.34 -13.69
C GLU A 218 -33.68 -10.96 -15.17
N ASP A 219 -32.51 -10.40 -15.50
CA ASP A 219 -32.07 -10.13 -16.86
C ASP A 219 -31.66 -11.43 -17.57
N LEU A 220 -32.24 -11.65 -18.74
CA LEU A 220 -32.01 -12.82 -19.58
C LEU A 220 -30.57 -12.90 -20.12
N PHE A 221 -29.81 -11.80 -20.10
CA PHE A 221 -28.49 -11.73 -20.72
C PHE A 221 -27.34 -11.67 -19.73
N PHE A 222 -27.53 -11.01 -18.58
CA PHE A 222 -26.44 -10.68 -17.65
C PHE A 222 -26.61 -11.31 -16.26
N LYS A 223 -25.50 -11.55 -15.58
CA LYS A 223 -25.46 -11.97 -14.17
C LYS A 223 -25.21 -10.77 -13.27
N HIS A 224 -25.67 -10.84 -12.02
CA HIS A 224 -25.26 -9.89 -10.99
C HIS A 224 -24.04 -10.43 -10.25
N VAL A 225 -22.91 -9.74 -10.39
CA VAL A 225 -21.65 -10.10 -9.73
C VAL A 225 -21.35 -9.06 -8.66
N TYR A 226 -21.31 -9.48 -7.41
CA TYR A 226 -21.02 -8.59 -6.27
C TYR A 226 -19.54 -8.65 -5.90
N VAL A 227 -18.96 -7.48 -5.70
CA VAL A 227 -17.53 -7.29 -5.45
C VAL A 227 -17.33 -6.68 -4.07
N THR A 228 -16.37 -7.21 -3.32
CA THR A 228 -15.88 -6.59 -2.09
C THR A 228 -14.72 -5.66 -2.47
N PRO A 229 -14.80 -4.35 -2.18
CA PRO A 229 -13.71 -3.42 -2.45
C PRO A 229 -12.41 -3.85 -1.76
N ALA A 230 -11.28 -3.71 -2.45
CA ALA A 230 -9.95 -3.99 -1.88
C ALA A 230 -9.57 -2.93 -0.82
N VAL A 231 -10.00 -1.69 -1.02
CA VAL A 231 -9.68 -0.56 -0.14
C VAL A 231 -10.86 -0.24 0.76
N GLN A 232 -10.59 -0.10 2.07
CA GLN A 232 -11.55 0.42 3.04
C GLN A 232 -11.44 1.94 3.12
N VAL A 233 -12.28 2.63 2.34
CA VAL A 233 -12.24 4.10 2.17
C VAL A 233 -12.31 4.84 3.51
N ASN A 234 -13.12 4.35 4.45
CA ASN A 234 -13.30 4.94 5.77
C ASN A 234 -12.04 4.97 6.65
N ARG A 235 -11.01 4.17 6.34
CA ARG A 235 -9.76 4.09 7.12
C ARG A 235 -8.56 4.73 6.41
N LEU A 236 -8.74 5.27 5.21
CA LEU A 236 -7.66 5.85 4.41
C LEU A 236 -7.12 7.14 5.04
N VAL A 237 -5.85 7.17 5.43
CA VAL A 237 -5.18 8.39 5.92
C VAL A 237 -4.45 9.13 4.79
N SER A 238 -3.85 8.39 3.87
CA SER A 238 -3.10 8.93 2.74
C SER A 238 -3.47 8.18 1.46
N LEU A 239 -3.38 8.88 0.35
CA LEU A 239 -3.69 8.38 -0.98
C LEU A 239 -2.77 9.03 -2.02
N TYR A 240 -2.88 8.54 -3.25
CA TYR A 240 -2.12 9.03 -4.39
C TYR A 240 -3.08 9.39 -5.53
N LEU A 241 -2.78 10.51 -6.18
CA LEU A 241 -3.44 10.90 -7.42
C LEU A 241 -2.52 10.55 -8.58
N ILE A 242 -3.13 10.04 -9.63
CA ILE A 242 -2.44 9.81 -10.90
C ILE A 242 -2.59 11.08 -11.72
N LEU A 243 -1.51 11.84 -11.85
CA LEU A 243 -1.48 13.03 -12.68
C LEU A 243 -1.26 12.58 -14.13
N ASN A 244 -2.22 12.90 -15.00
CA ASN A 244 -2.06 12.70 -16.45
C ASN A 244 -1.46 13.97 -17.05
N GLU A 245 -0.41 13.84 -17.86
CA GLU A 245 0.20 14.98 -18.59
C GLU A 245 -0.58 15.36 -19.86
N HIS A 246 -1.74 14.76 -20.10
CA HIS A 246 -2.57 15.04 -21.28
C HIS A 246 -3.54 16.19 -21.02
N GLU A 247 -3.04 17.42 -20.99
CA GLU A 247 -3.82 18.61 -21.32
C GLU A 247 -3.05 19.44 -22.35
N SER A 248 -3.51 19.43 -23.61
CA SER A 248 -3.47 20.54 -24.59
C SER A 248 -3.68 20.08 -26.04
N HIS A 249 -4.73 19.33 -26.38
CA HIS A 249 -5.22 19.34 -27.77
C HIS A 249 -6.75 19.20 -27.77
N THR A 250 -7.42 20.13 -28.48
CA THR A 250 -8.89 20.40 -28.50
C THR A 250 -9.29 21.31 -27.34
N ILE A 251 -9.26 22.64 -27.46
CA ILE A 251 -10.13 23.46 -28.31
C ILE A 251 -9.30 24.64 -28.87
N ASN A 252 -8.91 24.55 -30.14
CA ASN A 252 -8.61 25.69 -31.00
C ASN A 252 -8.47 25.14 -32.40
N GLN A 253 -9.57 25.09 -33.13
CA GLN A 253 -9.59 25.20 -34.59
C GLN A 253 -10.94 25.83 -34.99
N PRO A 254 -10.95 26.57 -36.10
CA PRO A 254 -11.38 27.97 -36.20
C PRO A 254 -12.88 28.22 -36.30
#